data_AF-A0A6J3B125-F1
#
_entry.id   AF-A0A6J3B125-F1
#
_cell.length_a   1.000
_cell.length_b   1.000
_cell.length_c   1.000
_cell.angle_alpha   90.00
_cell.angle_beta   90.00
_cell.angle_gamma   90.00
#
_symmetry.space_group_name_H-M   'P 1'
#
loop_
_entity.id
_entity.type
_entity.pdbx_description
1 polymer ?
#
loop_
_entity_poly.entity_id
_entity_poly.type
_entity_poly.pdbx_seq_one_letter_code
_entity_poly.pdbx_strand_id
1 'polypeptide(L)'
;MELLLGFCNWSTLGVCAALKLPQISAVLGARSARGISLPSLLLELGGFLVFLRYQWYYEYPLLTYLEYPILIAQDLILLLCVFHFNGDVKRAAPYIALYVSSWFILTLQKWILDLAMPE
;
A
#
# COMPACT_ATOMS: atom_id res chain seq x y z
N MET A 1 -12.64 -28.01 -3.29
CA MET A 1 -12.34 -26.93 -2.33
C MET A 1 -11.07 -26.20 -2.74
N GLU A 2 -9.92 -26.87 -2.81
CA GLU A 2 -8.63 -26.31 -3.22
C GLU A 2 -8.63 -25.52 -4.54
N LEU A 3 -9.28 -26.06 -5.58
CA LEU A 3 -9.33 -25.39 -6.90
C LEU A 3 -10.11 -24.07 -6.86
N LEU A 4 -11.18 -24.01 -6.05
CA LEU A 4 -11.98 -22.79 -5.86
C LEU A 4 -11.19 -21.75 -5.06
N LEU A 5 -10.53 -22.18 -3.98
CA LEU A 5 -9.67 -21.32 -3.17
C LEU A 5 -8.53 -20.72 -4.01
N GLY A 6 -7.85 -21.55 -4.80
CA GLY A 6 -6.81 -21.11 -5.72
C GLY A 6 -7.33 -20.10 -6.74
N PHE A 7 -8.49 -20.38 -7.35
CA PHE A 7 -9.13 -19.44 -8.28
C PHE A 7 -9.45 -18.09 -7.62
N CYS A 8 -10.00 -18.09 -6.41
CA CYS A 8 -10.28 -16.86 -5.66
C CYS A 8 -9.00 -16.07 -5.38
N ASN A 9 -7.95 -16.72 -4.87
CA ASN A 9 -6.69 -16.03 -4.54
C ASN A 9 -6.04 -15.41 -5.79
N TRP A 10 -5.98 -16.16 -6.90
CA TRP A 10 -5.40 -15.65 -8.16
C TRP A 10 -6.23 -14.54 -8.79
N SER A 11 -7.57 -14.63 -8.71
CA SER A 11 -8.44 -13.57 -9.23
C SER A 11 -8.33 -12.29 -8.38
N THR A 12 -8.27 -12.41 -7.05
CA THR A 12 -7.98 -11.29 -6.14
C THR A 12 -6.65 -10.63 -6.49
N LEU A 13 -5.57 -11.40 -6.64
CA LEU A 13 -4.26 -10.86 -7.03
C LEU A 13 -4.32 -10.11 -8.37
N GLY A 14 -4.99 -10.69 -9.37
CA GLY A 14 -5.15 -10.06 -10.68
C GLY A 14 -5.92 -8.75 -10.63
N VAL A 15 -7.03 -8.70 -9.87
CA VAL A 15 -7.84 -7.48 -9.70
C VAL A 15 -7.07 -6.42 -8.92
N CYS A 16 -6.43 -6.79 -7.80
CA CYS A 16 -5.62 -5.88 -6.98
C CYS A 16 -4.44 -5.29 -7.76
N ALA A 17 -3.83 -6.06 -8.68
CA ALA A 17 -2.76 -5.57 -9.54
C ALA A 17 -3.20 -4.49 -10.54
N ALA A 18 -4.49 -4.46 -10.90
CA ALA A 18 -5.04 -3.46 -11.82
C ALA A 18 -5.78 -2.31 -11.13
N LEU A 19 -6.06 -2.43 -9.83
CA LEU A 19 -7.04 -1.62 -9.11
C LEU A 19 -6.74 -0.11 -9.14
N LYS A 20 -5.47 0.30 -9.05
CA LYS A 20 -5.07 1.72 -9.02
C LYS A 20 -4.71 2.28 -10.40
N LEU A 21 -4.65 1.43 -11.44
CA LEU A 21 -4.30 1.87 -12.79
C LEU A 21 -5.22 2.96 -13.34
N PRO A 22 -6.56 2.93 -13.13
CA PRO A 22 -7.44 4.02 -13.57
C PRO A 22 -7.13 5.34 -12.87
N GLN A 23 -6.79 5.30 -11.58
CA GLN A 23 -6.43 6.48 -10.80
C GLN A 23 -5.10 7.06 -11.26
N ILE A 24 -4.09 6.22 -11.52
CA ILE A 24 -2.79 6.63 -12.08
C ILE A 24 -2.99 7.28 -13.46
N SER A 25 -3.77 6.63 -14.33
CA SER A 25 -4.10 7.13 -15.66
C SER A 25 -4.80 8.49 -15.60
N ALA A 26 -5.75 8.67 -14.67
CA ALA A 26 -6.46 9.94 -14.48
C ALA A 26 -5.51 11.08 -14.09
N VAL A 27 -4.56 10.83 -13.17
CA VAL A 27 -3.56 11.83 -12.76
C VAL A 27 -2.63 12.21 -13.91
N LEU A 28 -2.15 11.20 -14.66
CA LEU A 28 -1.28 11.42 -15.82
C LEU A 28 -2.00 12.17 -16.94
N GLY A 29 -3.25 11.81 -17.23
CA GLY A 29 -4.08 12.46 -18.24
C GLY A 29 -4.44 13.91 -17.87
N ALA A 30 -4.77 14.16 -16.61
CA ALA A 30 -5.04 15.51 -16.11
C ALA A 30 -3.78 16.36 -15.93
N ARG A 31 -2.59 15.74 -15.94
CA ARG A 31 -1.31 16.35 -15.55
C ARG A 31 -1.40 17.12 -14.23
N SER A 32 -2.20 16.62 -13.30
CA SER A 32 -2.50 17.28 -12.04
C SER A 32 -2.93 16.29 -10.98
N ALA A 33 -2.48 16.53 -9.75
CA ALA A 33 -2.82 15.74 -8.58
C ALA A 33 -4.00 16.33 -7.77
N ARG A 34 -4.70 17.35 -8.29
CA ARG A 34 -5.74 18.09 -7.55
C ARG A 34 -6.90 17.21 -7.05
N GLY A 35 -7.18 16.10 -7.74
CA GLY A 35 -8.22 15.13 -7.37
C GLY A 35 -7.79 14.10 -6.32
N ILE A 36 -6.53 14.11 -5.87
CA ILE A 36 -6.01 13.14 -4.90
C ILE A 36 -5.76 13.81 -3.55
N SER A 37 -6.38 13.24 -2.51
CA SER A 37 -6.10 13.60 -1.12
C SER A 37 -4.80 12.92 -0.66
N LEU A 38 -3.74 13.71 -0.46
CA LEU A 38 -2.47 13.23 0.07
C LEU A 38 -2.63 12.56 1.46
N PRO A 39 -3.35 13.13 2.44
CA PRO A 39 -3.56 12.48 3.73
C PRO A 39 -4.25 11.11 3.60
N SER A 40 -5.22 10.98 2.69
CA SER A 40 -5.93 9.72 2.47
C SER A 40 -5.01 8.66 1.87
N LEU A 41 -4.17 9.03 0.89
CA LEU A 41 -3.17 8.15 0.28
C LEU A 41 -2.13 7.67 1.32
N LEU A 42 -1.69 8.56 2.20
CA LEU A 42 -0.80 8.19 3.30
C LEU A 42 -1.52 7.28 4.31
N LEU A 43 -2.76 7.55 4.68
CA LEU A 43 -3.49 6.65 5.59
C LEU A 43 -3.66 5.24 5.01
N GLU A 44 -3.96 5.14 3.71
CA GLU A 44 -4.10 3.88 2.99
C GLU A 44 -2.79 3.09 2.95
N LEU A 45 -1.68 3.72 2.53
CA LEU A 45 -0.35 3.12 2.58
C LEU A 45 0.00 2.65 4.01
N GLY A 46 -0.40 3.42 5.02
CA GLY A 46 -0.13 3.11 6.43
C GLY A 46 -0.87 1.86 6.88
N GLY A 47 -2.16 1.78 6.55
CA GLY A 47 -2.98 0.60 6.81
C GLY A 47 -2.44 -0.65 6.13
N PHE A 48 -2.07 -0.56 4.84
CA PHE A 48 -1.49 -1.70 4.13
C PHE A 48 -0.14 -2.13 4.71
N LEU A 49 0.71 -1.20 5.14
CA LEU A 49 1.98 -1.52 5.76
C LEU A 49 1.81 -2.26 7.09
N VAL A 50 0.91 -1.77 7.96
CA VAL A 50 0.60 -2.40 9.24
C VAL A 50 0.00 -3.78 9.02
N PHE A 51 -0.97 -3.91 8.12
CA PHE A 51 -1.62 -5.18 7.81
C PHE A 51 -0.62 -6.21 7.27
N LEU A 52 0.16 -5.84 6.25
CA LEU A 52 1.22 -6.68 5.69
C LEU A 52 2.21 -7.13 6.76
N ARG A 53 2.59 -6.21 7.66
CA ARG A 53 3.55 -6.52 8.72
C ARG A 53 2.98 -7.49 9.75
N TYR A 54 1.73 -7.30 10.16
CA TYR A 54 1.05 -8.22 11.07
C TYR A 54 0.97 -9.62 10.48
N GLN A 55 0.51 -9.74 9.23
CA GLN A 55 0.36 -11.03 8.54
C GLN A 55 1.72 -11.75 8.41
N TRP A 56 2.77 -11.00 8.06
CA TRP A 56 4.14 -11.52 8.02
C TRP A 56 4.63 -11.96 9.40
N TYR A 57 4.37 -11.15 10.43
CA TYR A 57 4.86 -11.37 11.78
C TYR A 57 4.22 -12.61 12.44
N TYR A 58 2.92 -12.82 12.21
CA TYR A 58 2.17 -13.98 12.70
C TYR A 58 2.21 -15.20 11.76
N GLU A 59 3.10 -15.17 10.76
CA GLU A 59 3.37 -16.30 9.85
C GLU A 59 2.13 -16.85 9.12
N TYR A 60 1.20 -15.95 8.76
CA TYR A 60 0.07 -16.34 7.93
C TYR A 60 0.54 -16.82 6.54
N PRO A 61 -0.25 -17.65 5.83
CA PRO A 61 0.12 -18.13 4.51
C PRO A 61 0.33 -16.98 3.52
N LEU A 62 1.41 -16.99 2.74
CA LEU A 62 1.77 -15.91 1.80
C LEU A 62 0.62 -15.45 0.90
N LEU A 63 -0.20 -16.38 0.40
CA LEU A 63 -1.32 -16.07 -0.50
C LEU A 63 -2.43 -15.21 0.16
N THR A 64 -2.47 -15.09 1.49
CA THR A 64 -3.47 -14.27 2.19
C THR A 64 -3.13 -12.79 2.25
N TYR A 65 -1.90 -12.41 1.88
CA TYR A 65 -1.46 -11.02 1.95
C TYR A 65 -0.58 -10.57 0.78
N LEU A 66 -0.44 -11.39 -0.25
CA LEU A 66 0.43 -11.09 -1.40
C LEU A 66 -0.11 -9.92 -2.24
N GLU A 67 -1.40 -9.59 -2.12
CA GLU A 67 -2.01 -8.41 -2.73
C GLU A 67 -1.51 -7.09 -2.12
N TYR A 68 -1.17 -7.05 -0.83
CA TYR A 68 -0.79 -5.81 -0.15
C TYR A 68 0.53 -5.22 -0.66
N PRO A 69 1.61 -5.99 -0.91
CA PRO A 69 2.80 -5.49 -1.60
C PRO A 69 2.50 -4.88 -2.97
N ILE A 70 1.56 -5.46 -3.72
CA ILE A 70 1.16 -4.98 -5.05
C ILE A 70 0.39 -3.66 -4.92
N LEU A 71 -0.48 -3.53 -3.93
CA LEU A 71 -1.21 -2.30 -3.64
C LEU A 71 -0.27 -1.18 -3.14
N ILE A 72 0.65 -1.49 -2.22
CA ILE A 72 1.66 -0.55 -1.71
C ILE A 72 2.51 0.00 -2.87
N ALA A 73 2.96 -0.85 -3.79
CA ALA A 73 3.74 -0.42 -4.95
C ALA A 73 2.96 0.58 -5.82
N GLN A 74 1.67 0.31 -6.07
CA GLN A 74 0.81 1.21 -6.85
C GLN A 74 0.56 2.55 -6.14
N ASP A 75 0.37 2.54 -4.81
CA ASP A 75 0.18 3.76 -4.04
C ASP A 75 1.45 4.60 -3.94
N LEU A 76 2.63 3.98 -3.88
CA LEU A 76 3.91 4.69 -3.97
C LEU A 76 4.07 5.36 -5.34
N ILE A 77 3.65 4.72 -6.43
CA ILE A 77 3.63 5.34 -7.77
C ILE A 77 2.69 6.56 -7.77
N LEU A 78 1.48 6.44 -7.23
CA LEU A 78 0.56 7.57 -7.09
C LEU A 78 1.16 8.69 -6.25
N LEU A 79 1.81 8.37 -5.13
CA LEU A 79 2.44 9.35 -4.24
C LEU A 79 3.51 10.14 -4.99
N LEU A 80 4.35 9.45 -5.78
CA LEU A 80 5.34 10.07 -6.64
C LEU A 80 4.69 10.98 -7.71
N CYS A 81 3.60 10.54 -8.34
CA CYS A 81 2.84 11.37 -9.27
C CYS A 81 2.29 12.63 -8.57
N VAL A 82 1.77 12.52 -7.35
CA VAL A 82 1.26 13.67 -6.58
C VAL A 82 2.36 14.72 -6.37
N PHE A 83 3.55 14.30 -5.91
CA PHE A 83 4.65 15.23 -5.69
C PHE A 83 5.26 15.77 -6.98
N HIS A 84 5.28 14.97 -8.05
CA HIS A 84 5.71 15.40 -9.37
C HIS A 84 4.86 16.55 -9.90
N PHE A 85 3.53 16.42 -9.86
CA PHE A 85 2.62 17.47 -10.36
C PHE A 85 2.45 18.66 -9.40
N ASN A 86 2.77 18.49 -8.11
CA ASN A 86 2.83 19.61 -7.16
C ASN A 86 4.14 20.41 -7.26
N GLY A 87 5.05 20.07 -8.18
CA GLY A 87 6.23 20.85 -8.52
C GLY A 87 7.44 20.64 -7.61
N ASP A 88 7.40 19.67 -6.69
CA ASP A 88 8.51 19.41 -5.77
C ASP A 88 8.60 17.93 -5.37
N VAL A 89 9.17 17.12 -6.26
CA VAL A 89 9.41 15.67 -6.05
C VAL A 89 10.26 15.41 -4.80
N LYS A 90 11.11 16.36 -4.39
CA LYS A 90 11.96 16.21 -3.19
C LYS A 90 11.12 16.15 -1.92
N ARG A 91 9.90 16.71 -1.93
CA ARG A 91 8.96 16.58 -0.81
C ARG A 91 8.42 15.16 -0.64
N ALA A 92 8.54 14.27 -1.63
CA ALA A 92 8.20 12.86 -1.49
C ALA A 92 9.19 12.10 -0.59
N ALA A 93 10.47 12.51 -0.60
CA ALA A 93 11.55 11.83 0.12
C ALA A 93 11.28 11.65 1.63
N PRO A 94 10.84 12.66 2.40
CA PRO A 94 10.53 12.46 3.82
C PRO A 94 9.38 11.46 4.05
N TYR A 95 8.37 11.41 3.18
CA TYR A 95 7.27 10.44 3.31
C TYR A 95 7.76 9.02 3.02
N ILE A 96 8.56 8.82 1.96
CA ILE A 96 9.14 7.52 1.64
C ILE A 96 10.07 7.07 2.78
N ALA A 97 10.92 7.96 3.27
CA ALA A 97 11.80 7.67 4.41
C ALA A 97 11.01 7.30 5.67
N LEU A 98 9.88 7.99 5.93
CA LEU A 98 8.98 7.67 7.02
C LEU A 98 8.36 6.28 6.84
N TYR A 99 7.91 5.91 5.64
CA TYR A 99 7.39 4.57 5.36
C TYR A 99 8.42 3.46 5.57
N VAL A 100 9.63 3.65 5.03
CA VAL A 100 10.73 2.71 5.19
C VAL A 100 11.11 2.59 6.67
N SER A 101 11.20 3.70 7.39
CA SER A 101 11.51 3.70 8.82
C SER A 101 10.41 3.01 9.63
N SER A 102 9.13 3.28 9.33
CA SER A 102 7.98 2.63 9.95
C SER A 102 8.00 1.12 9.75
N TRP A 103 8.39 0.63 8.56
CA TRP A 103 8.56 -0.81 8.32
C TRP A 103 9.55 -1.43 9.29
N PHE A 104 10.72 -0.81 9.50
CA PHE A 104 11.71 -1.28 10.45
C PHE A 104 11.24 -1.15 11.91
N ILE A 105 10.60 -0.06 12.29
CA ILE A 105 10.14 0.16 13.67
C ILE A 105 9.03 -0.83 14.06
N LEU A 106 8.08 -1.09 13.16
CA LEU A 106 7.02 -2.08 13.37
C LEU A 106 7.59 -3.50 13.53
N THR A 107 8.81 -3.78 13.06
CA THR A 107 9.47 -5.07 13.33
C THR A 107 9.88 -5.24 14.80
N LEU A 108 10.12 -4.14 15.52
CA LEU A 108 10.69 -4.14 16.87
C LEU A 108 9.62 -4.18 17.97
N GLN A 109 8.37 -3.80 17.67
CA GLN A 109 7.37 -3.49 18.68
C GLN A 109 6.05 -4.24 18.44
N LYS A 110 5.95 -5.45 18.99
CA LYS A 110 4.79 -6.36 18.83
C LYS A 110 3.47 -5.73 19.31
N TRP A 111 3.50 -5.04 20.45
CA TRP A 111 2.33 -4.39 21.03
C TRP A 111 1.67 -3.37 20.11
N ILE A 112 2.42 -2.75 19.18
CA ILE A 112 1.86 -1.80 18.21
C ILE A 112 0.99 -2.53 17.20
N LEU A 113 1.43 -3.71 16.75
CA LEU A 113 0.68 -4.55 15.82
C LEU A 113 -0.60 -5.07 16.49
N ASP A 114 -0.50 -5.52 17.74
CA ASP A 114 -1.63 -6.04 18.50
C ASP A 114 -2.64 -4.93 18.86
N LEU A 115 -2.16 -3.73 19.15
CA LEU A 115 -3.04 -2.57 19.37
C LEU A 115 -3.74 -2.13 18.08
N ALA A 116 -3.04 -2.22 16.94
CA ALA A 116 -3.59 -1.83 15.65
C ALA A 116 -4.61 -2.85 15.11
N MET A 117 -4.41 -4.13 15.39
CA MET A 117 -5.34 -5.20 15.04
C MET A 117 -5.58 -6.11 16.25
N PRO A 118 -6.48 -5.69 17.17
CA PRO A 118 -6.88 -6.51 18.29
C PRO A 118 -7.70 -7.70 17.79
N GLU A 119 -7.38 -8.89 18.30
CA GLU A 119 -8.14 -10.13 18.04
C GLU A 119 -9.55 -10.12 18.66
#